data_AF-A0A533B2U8-F1
#
_entry.id   AF-A0A533B2U8-F1
#
_cell.length_a   1.000
_cell.length_b   1.000
_cell.length_c   1.000
_cell.angle_alpha   90.00
_cell.angle_beta   90.00
_cell.angle_gamma   90.00
#
_symmetry.space_group_name_H-M   'P 1'
#
loop_
_entity.id
_entity.type
_entity.pdbx_description
1 polymer ?
#
loop_
_entity_poly.entity_id
_entity_poly.type
_entity_poly.pdbx_seq_one_letter_code
_entity_poly.pdbx_strand_id
1 'polypeptide(L)'
;MQSKGVTSKAYLEMDCTIAGKDTYFSKALQDAVVGTQNWRWHQTPFYLRGTEACAELQVKLVFEGAGQIWVKDVELFRAPI
;
A
#
# COMPACT_ATOMS: atom_id res chain seq x y z
N MET A 1 -3.93 8.50 5.11
CA MET A 1 -4.93 7.78 5.90
C MET A 1 -5.10 8.42 7.28
N GLN A 2 -6.27 8.29 7.89
CA GLN A 2 -6.58 8.60 9.29
C GLN A 2 -7.20 7.35 9.93
N SER A 3 -7.03 7.13 11.23
CA SER A 3 -7.64 5.97 11.92
C SER A 3 -8.31 6.32 13.24
N LYS A 4 -9.28 5.48 13.62
CA LYS A 4 -9.92 5.50 14.94
C LYS A 4 -10.02 4.07 15.47
N GLY A 5 -9.37 3.84 16.61
CA GLY A 5 -9.49 2.59 17.36
C GLY A 5 -9.07 1.34 16.60
N VAL A 6 -8.08 1.44 15.71
CA VAL A 6 -7.57 0.29 14.97
C VAL A 6 -6.84 -0.65 15.93
N THR A 7 -7.37 -1.86 16.13
CA THR A 7 -6.93 -2.79 17.19
C THR A 7 -5.74 -3.66 16.82
N SER A 8 -5.46 -3.81 15.53
CA SER A 8 -4.32 -4.52 14.97
C SER A 8 -3.66 -3.65 13.89
N LYS A 9 -2.96 -4.24 12.92
CA LYS A 9 -2.33 -3.50 11.82
C LYS A 9 -3.32 -3.22 10.69
N ALA A 10 -3.16 -2.06 10.08
CA ALA A 10 -3.63 -1.81 8.73
C ALA A 10 -2.51 -1.19 7.89
N TYR A 11 -2.29 -1.67 6.68
CA TYR A 11 -1.19 -1.20 5.83
C TYR A 11 -1.55 -1.28 4.36
N LEU A 12 -0.83 -0.50 3.56
CA LEU A 12 -0.91 -0.58 2.11
C LEU A 12 -0.12 -1.78 1.60
N GLU A 13 -0.73 -2.52 0.69
CA GLU A 13 -0.09 -3.56 -0.11
C GLU A 13 -0.32 -3.24 -1.58
N MET A 14 0.72 -3.37 -2.40
CA MET A 14 0.62 -3.21 -3.84
C MET A 14 1.01 -4.51 -4.51
N ASP A 15 0.09 -5.04 -5.31
CA ASP A 15 0.34 -6.16 -6.20
C ASP A 15 0.63 -5.61 -7.59
N CYS A 16 1.65 -6.18 -8.24
CA CYS A 16 2.08 -5.81 -9.57
C CYS A 16 2.30 -7.07 -10.39
N THR A 17 1.50 -7.24 -11.44
CA THR A 17 1.68 -8.30 -12.43
C THR A 17 2.69 -7.82 -13.46
N ILE A 18 3.87 -8.46 -13.50
CA ILE A 18 4.93 -8.09 -14.43
C ILE A 18 4.64 -8.72 -15.79
N ALA A 19 4.71 -7.95 -16.88
CA ALA A 19 4.43 -8.44 -18.22
C ALA A 19 5.27 -9.69 -18.56
N GLY A 20 4.61 -10.81 -18.87
CA GLY A 20 5.25 -12.09 -19.17
C GLY A 20 5.81 -12.83 -17.96
N LYS A 21 5.45 -12.43 -16.73
CA LYS A 21 5.81 -13.09 -15.47
C LYS A 21 4.61 -13.13 -14.51
N ASP A 22 4.88 -13.55 -13.28
CA ASP A 22 3.90 -13.63 -12.20
C ASP A 22 3.57 -12.25 -11.57
N THR A 23 2.62 -12.29 -10.63
CA THR A 23 2.30 -11.17 -9.74
C THR A 23 3.23 -11.18 -8.52
N TYR A 24 3.82 -10.03 -8.23
CA TYR A 24 4.65 -9.78 -7.06
C TYR A 24 4.01 -8.70 -6.20
N PHE A 25 4.37 -8.65 -4.91
CA PHE A 25 3.77 -7.71 -3.97
C PHE A 25 4.82 -6.89 -3.20
N SER A 26 4.40 -5.71 -2.75
CA SER A 26 5.11 -4.87 -1.78
C SER A 26 4.19 -4.50 -0.63
N LYS A 27 4.66 -4.65 0.62
CA LYS A 27 3.89 -4.41 1.84
C LYS A 27 4.53 -3.31 2.68
N ALA A 28 3.77 -2.26 2.98
CA ALA A 28 4.22 -1.16 3.84
C ALA A 28 4.10 -1.51 5.34
N LEU A 29 4.67 -2.64 5.78
CA LEU A 29 4.54 -3.11 7.17
C LEU A 29 5.19 -2.15 8.18
N GLN A 30 6.27 -1.48 7.79
CA GLN A 30 6.94 -0.47 8.62
C GLN A 30 6.14 0.84 8.78
N ASP A 31 5.14 1.06 7.93
CA ASP A 31 4.27 2.24 7.92
C ASP A 31 2.82 1.85 8.24
N ALA A 32 2.64 0.74 8.96
CA ALA A 32 1.34 0.25 9.37
C ALA A 32 0.66 1.21 10.37
N VAL A 33 -0.64 1.39 10.19
CA VAL A 33 -1.51 2.17 11.06
C VAL A 33 -2.04 1.28 12.17
N VAL A 34 -1.90 1.76 13.42
CA VAL A 34 -2.41 1.13 14.65
C VAL A 34 -2.98 2.22 15.56
N GLY A 35 -4.07 1.92 16.26
CA GLY A 35 -4.73 2.85 17.19
C GLY A 35 -5.50 3.98 16.50
N THR A 36 -5.54 5.14 17.14
CA THR A 36 -6.16 6.37 16.61
C THR A 36 -5.06 7.32 16.18
N GLN A 37 -5.05 7.71 14.91
CA GLN A 37 -4.04 8.60 14.33
C GLN A 37 -4.70 9.67 13.48
N ASN A 38 -4.11 10.87 13.46
CA ASN A 38 -4.51 11.96 12.56
C ASN A 38 -4.09 11.65 11.11
N TRP A 39 -4.59 12.46 10.17
CA TRP A 39 -4.23 12.36 8.76
C TRP A 39 -2.71 12.39 8.53
N ARG A 40 -2.20 11.37 7.85
CA ARG A 40 -0.82 11.27 7.37
C ARG A 40 -0.78 10.58 6.01
N TRP A 41 0.23 10.91 5.20
CA TRP A 41 0.55 10.19 3.97
C TRP A 41 1.15 8.82 4.28
N HIS A 42 0.69 7.79 3.56
CA HIS A 42 1.21 6.44 3.64
C HIS A 42 1.50 5.96 2.23
N GLN A 43 2.58 5.18 2.07
CA GLN A 43 3.04 4.75 0.76
C GLN A 43 3.59 3.33 0.81
N THR A 44 3.39 2.59 -0.29
CA THR A 44 4.03 1.31 -0.53
C THR A 44 4.76 1.38 -1.88
N PRO A 45 6.11 1.46 -1.91
CA PRO A 45 6.85 1.50 -3.16
C PRO A 45 6.95 0.09 -3.76
N PHE A 46 6.83 -0.01 -5.08
CA PHE A 46 7.17 -1.21 -5.84
C PHE A 46 8.32 -0.90 -6.79
N TYR A 47 9.42 -1.64 -6.69
CA TYR A 47 10.63 -1.40 -7.48
C TYR A 47 10.67 -2.34 -8.69
N LEU A 48 10.59 -1.77 -9.89
CA LEU A 48 10.80 -2.48 -11.14
C LEU A 48 12.31 -2.56 -11.45
N ARG A 49 12.76 -3.68 -12.01
CA ARG A 49 14.18 -3.88 -12.38
C ARG A 49 14.37 -3.83 -13.89
N GLY A 50 15.38 -3.10 -14.35
CA GLY A 50 15.75 -3.04 -15.76
C GLY A 50 14.58 -2.58 -16.64
N THR A 51 14.13 -3.44 -17.55
CA THR A 51 13.03 -3.17 -18.49
C THR A 51 11.69 -3.75 -18.04
N GLU A 52 11.56 -4.19 -16.79
CA GLU A 52 10.30 -4.67 -16.24
C GLU A 52 9.22 -3.58 -16.29
N ALA A 53 8.01 -3.99 -16.62
CA ALA A 53 6.83 -3.14 -16.61
C ALA A 53 5.70 -3.82 -15.84
N CYS A 54 5.06 -3.05 -14.97
CA CYS A 54 3.84 -3.47 -14.30
C CYS A 54 2.68 -3.41 -15.30
N ALA A 55 2.23 -4.57 -15.77
CA ALA A 55 1.12 -4.66 -16.72
C ALA A 55 -0.22 -4.38 -16.03
N GLU A 56 -0.38 -4.84 -14.80
CA GLU A 56 -1.55 -4.62 -13.95
C GLU A 56 -1.08 -4.29 -12.54
N LEU A 57 -1.72 -3.30 -11.92
CA LEU A 57 -1.39 -2.81 -10.59
C LEU A 57 -2.65 -2.73 -9.73
N GLN A 58 -2.60 -3.35 -8.55
CA GLN A 58 -3.66 -3.29 -7.55
C GLN A 58 -3.10 -2.76 -6.23
N VAL A 59 -3.69 -1.68 -5.70
CA VAL A 59 -3.40 -1.19 -4.34
C VAL A 59 -4.51 -1.66 -3.40
N LYS A 60 -4.12 -2.30 -2.30
CA LYS A 60 -5.01 -2.85 -1.28
C LYS A 60 -4.70 -2.19 0.07
N LEU A 61 -5.76 -1.92 0.84
CA LEU A 61 -5.63 -1.71 2.28
C LEU A 61 -5.84 -3.06 2.96
N VAL A 62 -4.77 -3.65 3.47
CA VAL A 62 -4.86 -4.85 4.30
C VAL A 62 -5.23 -4.44 5.70
N PHE A 63 -6.28 -5.05 6.27
CA PHE A 63 -6.80 -4.72 7.58
C PHE A 63 -6.93 -5.97 8.44
N GLU A 64 -6.09 -6.10 9.47
CA GLU A 64 -5.94 -7.33 10.27
C GLU A 64 -6.76 -7.31 11.59
N GLY A 65 -7.56 -6.27 11.81
CA GLY A 65 -8.31 -6.10 13.07
C GLY A 65 -9.56 -5.24 12.92
N ALA A 66 -10.14 -4.87 14.06
CA ALA A 66 -11.30 -3.99 14.10
C ALA A 66 -10.87 -2.52 14.15
N GLY A 67 -11.81 -1.62 13.85
CA GLY A 67 -11.62 -0.17 13.90
C GLY A 67 -12.13 0.51 12.64
N GLN A 68 -11.76 1.78 12.47
CA GLN A 68 -12.14 2.56 11.31
C GLN A 68 -10.93 3.26 10.72
N ILE A 69 -10.84 3.22 9.38
CA ILE A 69 -9.84 3.95 8.61
C ILE A 69 -10.55 4.81 7.58
N TRP A 70 -10.10 6.05 7.46
CA TRP A 70 -10.46 6.94 6.37
C TRP A 70 -9.29 7.04 5.40
N VAL A 71 -9.60 6.87 4.13
CA VAL A 71 -8.67 7.01 3.01
C VAL A 71 -9.15 8.14 2.13
N LYS A 72 -8.22 8.98 1.69
CA LYS A 72 -8.45 10.05 0.72
C LYS A 72 -7.17 10.25 -0.08
N ASP A 73 -7.27 10.98 -1.19
CA ASP A 73 -6.14 11.39 -2.02
C ASP A 73 -5.27 10.19 -2.44
N VAL A 74 -5.89 9.18 -3.04
CA VAL A 74 -5.19 7.96 -3.51
C VAL A 74 -4.55 8.23 -4.87
N GLU A 75 -3.22 8.15 -4.90
CA GLU A 75 -2.42 8.53 -6.06
C GLU A 75 -1.43 7.42 -6.43
N LEU A 76 -1.16 7.27 -7.73
CA LEU A 76 -0.12 6.41 -8.25
C LEU A 76 1.02 7.28 -8.80
N PHE A 77 2.20 7.15 -8.19
CA PHE A 77 3.40 7.87 -8.60
C PHE A 77 4.38 6.96 -9.32
N ARG A 78 4.99 7.48 -10.39
CA ARG A 78 6.16 6.89 -11.03
C ARG A 78 7.31 7.88 -10.94
N ALA A 79 8.39 7.47 -10.28
CA ALA A 79 9.63 8.22 -10.18
C ALA A 79 10.81 7.36 -10.64
N PRO A 80 11.91 7.98 -11.12
CA PRO A 80 13.19 7.29 -11.25
C PRO A 80 13.63 6.71 -9.90
N ILE A 81 14.37 5.59 -9.93
CA ILE A 81 15.01 5.00 -8.76
C ILE A 81 16.31 5.76 -8.47
#